data_AF-A0AAD5NJB3-F1
#
_entry.id   AF-A0AAD5NJB3-F1
#
_cell.length_a   1.000
_cell.length_b   1.000
_cell.length_c   1.000
_cell.angle_alpha   90.00
_cell.angle_beta   90.00
_cell.angle_gamma   90.00
#
_symmetry.space_group_name_H-M   'P 1'
#
loop_
_entity.id
_entity.type
_entity.pdbx_description
1 polymer ?
#
loop_
_entity_poly.entity_id
_entity_poly.type
_entity_poly.pdbx_seq_one_letter_code
_entity_poly.pdbx_strand_id
1 'polypeptide(L)' 'MEKRIVTQLMTCMDESYRFVQSNDGDSNSEASDQRPGYVLVIGATNRPDAVDPALRRPGRFDREIVLGVFMRMQG' A
#
# COMPACT_ATOMS: atom_id res chain seq x y z
N MET A 1 -19.43 7.02 -9.38
CA MET A 1 -18.60 7.78 -8.43
C MET A 1 -17.43 6.94 -7.93
N GLU A 2 -17.69 5.69 -7.54
CA GLU A 2 -16.68 4.72 -7.02
C GLU A 2 -15.48 4.48 -7.95
N LYS A 3 -15.71 4.35 -9.27
CA LYS A 3 -14.61 4.16 -10.24
C LYS A 3 -13.57 5.28 -10.17
N ARG A 4 -13.96 6.53 -9.88
CA ARG A 4 -13.03 7.66 -9.76
C ARG A 4 -12.13 7.54 -8.52
N ILE A 5 -12.69 7.07 -7.40
CA ILE A 5 -11.95 6.89 -6.14
C ILE A 5 -10.90 5.79 -6.32
N VAL A 6 -11.29 4.66 -6.92
CA VAL A 6 -10.37 3.55 -7.21
C VAL A 6 -9.22 4.00 -8.10
N THR A 7 -9.52 4.74 -9.19
CA THR A 7 -8.49 5.26 -10.08
C THR A 7 -7.53 6.21 -9.38
N GLN A 8 -8.03 7.16 -8.58
CA GLN A 8 -7.18 8.09 -7.84
C GLN A 8 -6.27 7.36 -6.84
N LEU A 9 -6.79 6.39 -6.11
CA LEU A 9 -6.00 5.59 -5.17
C LEU A 9 -4.90 4.81 -5.91
N MET A 10 -5.22 4.21 -7.07
CA MET A 10 -4.23 3.52 -7.90
C MET A 10 -3.11 4.44 -8.36
N THR A 11 -3.42 5.67 -8.76
CA THR A 11 -2.45 6.69 -9.19
C THR A 11 -1.53 7.10 -8.04
N CYS A 12 -2.09 7.39 -6.86
CA CYS A 12 -1.28 7.78 -5.70
C CYS A 12 -0.38 6.64 -5.22
N MET A 13 -0.84 5.38 -5.27
CA MET A 13 0.01 4.23 -4.91
C MET A 13 1.18 4.04 -5.88
N ASP A 14 0.97 4.24 -7.20
CA ASP A 14 2.06 4.20 -8.19
C ASP A 14 3.12 5.27 -7.93
N GLU A 15 2.68 6.50 -7.66
CA GLU A 15 3.59 7.64 -7.43
C GLU A 15 4.43 7.45 -6.16
N SER A 16 3.82 6.94 -5.08
CA SER A 16 4.51 6.69 -3.82
C SER A 16 5.65 5.66 -3.94
N TYR A 17 5.50 4.67 -4.83
CA TYR A 17 6.53 3.66 -5.08
C TYR A 17 7.73 4.22 -5.85
N ARG A 18 7.55 5.26 -6.68
CA ARG A 18 8.64 5.87 -7.48
C ARG A 18 9.55 6.77 -6.65
N PHE A 19 9.02 7.43 -5.62
CA PHE A 19 9.80 8.28 -4.71
C PHE A 19 10.86 7.50 -3.91
N VAL A 20 10.64 6.19 -3.69
CA VAL A 20 11.58 5.32 -3.00
C VAL A 20 12.85 5.03 -3.84
N GLN A 21 12.83 5.27 -5.16
CA GLN A 21 13.95 4.96 -6.07
C GLN A 21 14.77 6.18 -6.53
N SER A 22 14.32 7.41 -6.29
CA SER A 22 15.04 8.62 -6.69
C SER A 22 16.10 9.03 -5.66
N ASN A 23 17.14 8.21 -5.51
CA ASN A 23 18.43 8.61 -4.97
C ASN A 23 19.52 8.23 -5.98
N ASP A 24 19.42 8.78 -7.19
CA ASP A 24 20.57 8.87 -8.09
C ASP A 24 21.51 9.93 -7.51
N GLY A 25 22.66 9.47 -7.02
CA GLY A 25 23.55 10.23 -6.15
C GLY A 25 24.14 11.49 -6.80
N ASP A 26 24.07 12.59 -6.06
CA ASP A 26 25.11 13.61 -6.08
C ASP A 26 25.85 13.58 -4.74
N SER A 27 27.16 13.36 -4.83
CA SER A 27 28.04 13.04 -3.71
C SER A 27 28.78 14.31 -3.30
N ASN A 28 28.16 15.15 -2.47
CA ASN A 28 28.86 16.07 -1.55
C ASN A 28 27.86 16.89 -0.74
N SER A 29 27.40 16.36 0.39
CA SER A 29 26.86 17.16 1.52
C SER A 29 26.75 16.27 2.74
N GLU A 30 27.11 16.83 3.89
CA GLU A 30 27.24 16.18 5.19
C GLU A 30 26.03 15.29 5.55
N ALA A 31 26.32 14.03 5.88
CA ALA A 31 25.37 12.94 6.01
C ALA A 31 24.42 13.11 7.19
N SER A 32 23.32 13.82 6.97
CA SER A 32 22.06 13.43 7.59
C SER A 32 21.56 12.20 6.82
N ASP A 33 21.36 11.08 7.53
CA ASP A 33 20.87 9.78 7.02
C ASP A 33 19.46 9.94 6.43
N GLN A 34 19.33 10.61 5.29
CA GLN A 34 18.09 10.79 4.56
C GLN A 34 17.84 9.54 3.73
N ARG A 35 17.57 8.43 4.44
CA ARG A 35 16.99 7.26 3.80
C ARG A 35 15.58 7.65 3.36
N PRO A 36 15.22 7.49 2.08
CA PRO A 36 13.85 7.70 1.65
C PRO A 36 12.94 6.79 2.48
N GLY A 37 11.93 7.39 3.13
CA GLY A 37 10.99 6.65 3.96
C GLY A 37 10.20 5.64 3.13
N TYR A 38 9.98 4.44 3.69
CA TYR A 38 9.14 3.41 3.07
C TYR A 38 7.68 3.62 3.48
N VAL A 39 6.77 3.69 2.50
CA VAL A 39 5.32 3.82 2.73
C VAL A 39 4.64 2.50 2.40
N LEU A 40 3.92 1.95 3.38
CA LEU A 40 3.08 0.76 3.21
C LEU A 40 1.60 1.14 3.35
N VAL A 41 0.79 0.76 2.37
CA VAL A 41 -0.66 0.99 2.39
C VAL A 41 -1.38 -0.32 2.71
N ILE A 42 -2.27 -0.29 3.72
CA ILE A 42 -3.06 -1.46 4.14
C ILE A 42 -4.55 -1.10 4.01
N GLY A 43 -5.31 -1.93 3.30
CA GLY A 43 -6.78 -1.87 3.25
C GLY A 43 -7.43 -2.91 4.18
N ALA A 44 -8.56 -2.56 4.77
CA ALA A 44 -9.37 -3.49 5.57
C ALA A 44 -10.80 -3.56 4.99
N THR A 45 -11.32 -4.77 4.82
CA THR A 45 -12.71 -4.99 4.34
C THR A 45 -13.30 -6.22 4.99
N ASN A 46 -14.59 -6.14 5.35
CA ASN A 46 -15.38 -7.31 5.76
C ASN A 46 -16.01 -8.03 4.56
N ARG A 47 -15.82 -7.49 3.34
CA ARG A 47 -16.38 -7.98 2.08
C ARG A 47 -15.27 -8.06 1.02
N PRO A 48 -14.42 -9.09 1.04
CA PRO A 48 -13.30 -9.21 0.10
C PRO A 48 -13.75 -9.37 -1.36
N ASP A 49 -14.95 -9.93 -1.57
CA ASP A 49 -15.63 -10.07 -2.86
C ASP A 49 -16.06 -8.74 -3.49
N ALA A 50 -16.27 -7.71 -2.66
CA ALA A 50 -16.68 -6.38 -3.11
C ALA A 50 -15.51 -5.47 -3.53
N VAL A 51 -14.26 -5.92 -3.37
CA VAL A 51 -13.06 -5.15 -3.75
C VAL A 51 -12.91 -5.17 -5.27
N ASP A 52 -12.69 -4.00 -5.86
CA ASP A 52 -12.47 -3.86 -7.30
C ASP A 52 -11.27 -4.72 -7.77
N PRO A 53 -11.43 -5.58 -8.80
CA PRO A 53 -10.35 -6.42 -9.29
C PRO A 53 -9.08 -5.67 -9.73
N ALA A 54 -9.18 -4.40 -10.12
CA ALA A 54 -8.03 -3.57 -10.46
C ALA A 54 -7.12 -3.31 -9.25
N LEU A 55 -7.70 -3.19 -8.05
CA LEU A 55 -6.96 -2.99 -6.80
C LEU A 55 -6.17 -4.23 -6.36
N ARG A 56 -6.62 -5.42 -6.77
CA ARG A 56 -6.03 -6.73 -6.40
C ARG A 56 -4.90 -7.19 -7.34
N ARG A 57 -4.54 -6.38 -8.34
CA ARG A 57 -3.46 -6.70 -9.29
C ARG A 57 -2.08 -6.59 -8.63
N PRO A 58 -1.06 -7.30 -9.14
CA PRO A 58 0.31 -7.24 -8.62
C PRO A 58 0.82 -5.81 -8.43
N GLY A 59 1.50 -5.55 -7.30
CA GLY A 59 2.05 -4.24 -6.96
C GLY A 59 1.05 -3.27 -6.33
N ARG A 60 -0.11 -3.75 -5.87
CA ARG A 60 -1.17 -2.98 -5.18
C ARG A 60 -1.64 -3.70 -3.92
N PHE A 61 -2.94 -3.97 -3.75
CA PHE A 61 -3.45 -4.86 -2.71
C PHE A 61 -3.39 -6.31 -3.18
N ASP A 62 -2.19 -6.75 -3.58
CA ASP A 62 -1.93 -8.11 -4.08
C ASP A 62 -1.65 -9.12 -2.94
N ARG A 63 -1.59 -8.66 -1.70
CA ARG A 63 -1.50 -9.46 -0.49
C ARG A 63 -2.80 -9.38 0.30
N GLU A 64 -3.33 -10.54 0.67
CA GLU A 64 -4.54 -10.66 1.49
C GLU A 64 -4.22 -11.40 2.79
N ILE A 65 -4.72 -10.87 3.91
CA ILE A 65 -4.61 -11.47 5.24
C ILE A 65 -6.03 -11.65 5.75
N VAL A 66 -6.49 -12.90 5.83
CA VAL A 66 -7.81 -13.23 6.38
C VAL A 66 -7.72 -13.24 7.90
N LEU A 67 -8.39 -12.29 8.54
CA LEU A 67 -8.49 -12.25 10.00
C LEU A 67 -9.63 -13.18 10.45
N GLY A 68 -9.28 -14.39 10.86
CA GLY A 68 -10.20 -15.26 11.58
C GLY A 68 -10.46 -14.68 12.98
N VAL A 69 -11.71 -14.39 13.32
CA VAL A 69 -12.06 -13.96 14.67
C VAL A 69 -11.81 -15.13 15.62
N PHE A 70 -10.72 -15.07 16.39
CA PHE A 70 -10.43 -16.07 17.41
C PHE A 70 -11.29 -15.81 18.64
N MET A 71 -12.54 -16.24 18.61
CA MET A 71 -13.37 -16.17 19.80
C MET A 71 -13.01 -17.33 20.72
N ARG A 72 -12.19 -17.06 21.74
CA ARG A 72 -11.95 -17.99 22.84
C ARG A 72 -13.21 -18.03 23.69
N MET A 73 -14.07 -19.04 23.49
CA MET A 73 -15.08 -19.40 24.48
C MET A 73 -14.36 -19.90 25.72
N GLN A 74 -14.26 -19.06 26.75
CA GLN A 74 -13.98 -19.51 28.12
C GLN A 74 -15.34 -19.76 28.76
N GLY A 75 -15.57 -21.00 29.17
CA GLY A 75 -16.72 -21.42 29.98
C GLY A 75 -16.55 -21.08 31.44
#